data_AF-A0AAN9SJE1-F1
#
_entry.id   AF-A0AAN9SJE1-F1
#
_cell.length_a   1.000
_cell.length_b   1.000
_cell.length_c   1.000
_cell.angle_alpha   90.00
_cell.angle_beta   90.00
_cell.angle_gamma   90.00
#
_symmetry.space_group_name_H-M   'P 1'
#
loop_
_entity.id
_entity.type
_entity.pdbx_description
1 polymer ?
#
loop_
_entity_poly.entity_id
_entity_poly.type
_entity_poly.pdbx_seq_one_letter_code
_entity_poly.pdbx_strand_id
1 'polypeptide(L)'
;MDGLDSSAEYIGASCHVSQTATTFIRLPHVSYTLDVHADYYHFFNMDSSPTIAGFKYDCLLFDMDDTLYPMSVGLNLACRKNIEEYMLKHLHMEESEVPKICLDLYRDYGTTMAGLKAFGYEFDNDEYHAYVHGRLPYEKLKPDPVLRSLLFSMPQRKIVFTNADQAHVHQVLNRMGLEDCFDGIICFETLNPPNYTSVPTDNHVGSSFSKDCNKVESGRFQSKTQILCKPSVEAIEAAIQIANIDPRKTLFFEDSARNIASGKAAGLNTVIVGSSDLVPGADHALNSIHNIKEALPEIWEIEGDQQQMIQSPAVETMVLA
;
A
#
# COMPACT_ATOMS: atom_id res chain seq x y z
N MET A 1 2.47 -14.42 83.62
CA MET A 1 2.62 -14.72 82.18
C MET A 1 2.92 -13.40 81.48
N ASP A 2 3.91 -12.63 81.93
CA ASP A 2 5.38 -12.79 81.79
C ASP A 2 5.78 -12.69 80.31
N GLY A 3 6.53 -11.69 79.79
CA GLY A 3 7.17 -10.47 80.30
C GLY A 3 7.39 -9.51 79.10
N LEU A 4 7.40 -8.18 79.26
CA LEU A 4 8.60 -7.31 79.39
C LEU A 4 9.68 -7.63 78.32
N ASP A 5 10.06 -6.71 77.42
CA ASP A 5 10.90 -5.53 77.72
C ASP A 5 10.94 -4.49 76.56
N SER A 6 11.34 -3.28 76.96
CA SER A 6 11.69 -2.02 76.27
C SER A 6 12.77 -2.16 75.16
N SER A 7 13.18 -1.16 74.37
CA SER A 7 13.55 0.22 74.67
C SER A 7 13.80 1.04 73.38
N ALA A 8 13.77 2.37 73.57
CA ALA A 8 14.13 3.43 72.63
C ALA A 8 15.57 3.35 72.09
N GLU A 9 15.83 3.99 70.94
CA GLU A 9 17.01 4.85 70.77
C GLU A 9 16.90 5.80 69.57
N TYR A 10 17.40 7.02 69.79
CA TYR A 10 17.36 8.18 68.92
C TYR A 10 18.82 8.59 68.73
N ILE A 11 19.44 8.40 67.56
CA ILE A 11 20.75 9.01 67.23
C ILE A 11 20.76 9.41 65.76
N GLY A 12 20.95 10.70 65.53
CA GLY A 12 21.30 11.26 64.23
C GLY A 12 22.81 11.31 64.02
N ALA A 13 23.22 11.16 62.76
CA ALA A 13 24.47 11.66 62.17
C ALA A 13 24.30 11.53 60.64
N SER A 14 24.08 12.62 59.89
CA SER A 14 25.09 13.51 59.30
C SER A 14 25.40 13.14 57.84
N CYS A 15 25.11 14.09 56.94
CA CYS A 15 25.74 14.42 55.63
C CYS A 15 26.34 13.28 54.77
N HIS A 16 26.04 13.12 53.48
CA HIS A 16 25.99 14.13 52.43
C HIS A 16 25.40 13.54 51.12
N VAL A 17 24.61 14.36 50.43
CA VAL A 17 24.57 14.61 48.97
C VAL A 17 24.04 13.55 47.99
N SER A 18 23.08 14.07 47.21
CA SER A 18 22.66 13.71 45.84
C SER A 18 21.62 12.59 45.70
N GLN A 19 20.36 13.00 45.54
CA GLN A 19 19.56 12.53 44.41
C GLN A 19 18.44 13.52 44.09
N THR A 20 18.37 13.80 42.80
CA THR A 20 17.54 14.76 42.10
C THR A 20 16.05 14.46 42.21
N ALA A 21 15.26 15.52 42.36
CA ALA A 21 13.80 15.48 42.35
C ALA A 21 13.28 15.11 40.95
N THR A 22 12.41 14.10 40.88
CA THR A 22 11.55 13.87 39.72
C THR A 22 10.12 14.18 40.12
N THR A 23 9.68 15.36 39.71
CA THR A 23 8.30 15.84 39.82
C THR A 23 7.37 14.98 38.95
N PHE A 24 6.32 14.43 39.57
CA PHE A 24 5.20 13.84 38.83
C PHE A 24 4.42 14.96 38.13
N ILE A 25 4.56 15.07 36.81
CA ILE A 25 3.70 15.91 35.98
C ILE A 25 2.51 15.06 35.56
N ARG A 26 1.33 15.44 36.06
CA ARG A 26 0.03 14.89 35.69
C ARG A 26 -0.36 15.49 34.33
N LEU A 27 -0.28 14.71 33.24
CA LEU A 27 -0.73 15.15 31.92
C LEU A 27 -2.27 15.21 31.86
N PRO A 28 -2.86 16.20 31.16
CA PRO A 28 -4.31 16.34 31.06
C PRO A 28 -4.91 15.26 30.14
N HIS A 29 -6.09 14.77 30.50
CA HIS A 29 -6.94 13.96 29.64
C HIS A 29 -7.31 14.78 28.39
N VAL A 30 -6.78 14.39 27.23
CA VAL A 30 -7.27 14.84 25.93
C VAL A 30 -8.23 13.77 25.44
N SER A 31 -9.52 14.09 25.48
CA SER A 31 -10.58 13.35 24.80
C SER A 31 -10.44 13.59 23.30
N TYR A 32 -10.04 12.56 22.55
CA TYR A 32 -10.02 12.59 21.09
C TYR A 32 -11.44 12.53 20.56
N THR A 33 -11.92 13.63 19.99
CA THR A 33 -13.00 13.60 19.00
C THR A 33 -12.35 13.25 17.66
N LEU A 34 -12.63 12.04 17.15
CA LEU A 34 -12.25 11.59 15.82
C LEU A 34 -12.93 12.50 14.77
N ASP A 35 -12.14 13.39 14.18
CA ASP A 35 -12.54 14.13 12.99
C ASP A 35 -11.94 13.42 11.78
N VAL A 36 -12.67 12.42 11.27
CA VAL A 36 -12.28 11.53 10.17
C VAL A 36 -11.87 12.25 8.87
N HIS A 37 -12.19 13.54 8.75
CA HIS A 37 -11.91 14.31 7.53
C HIS A 37 -10.48 14.89 7.48
N ALA A 38 -9.82 15.09 8.63
CA ALA A 38 -8.48 15.69 8.72
C ALA A 38 -7.36 14.65 8.60
N ASP A 39 -7.60 13.41 9.02
CA ASP A 39 -6.61 12.32 8.96
C ASP A 39 -6.36 11.81 7.53
N TYR A 40 -7.30 12.05 6.61
CA TYR A 40 -7.22 11.64 5.19
C TYR A 40 -6.03 12.26 4.46
N TYR A 41 -5.62 13.45 4.86
CA TYR A 41 -4.52 14.20 4.23
C TYR A 41 -3.23 14.20 5.06
N HIS A 42 -3.21 13.58 6.24
CA HIS A 42 -2.03 13.62 7.11
C HIS A 42 -0.91 12.66 6.68
N PHE A 43 -1.18 11.75 5.73
CA PHE A 43 -0.22 10.77 5.23
C PHE A 43 0.42 11.09 3.88
N PHE A 44 -0.06 12.11 3.18
CA PHE A 44 0.69 12.68 2.06
C PHE A 44 1.50 13.84 2.59
N ASN A 45 2.77 13.58 2.88
CA ASN A 45 3.72 14.67 3.03
C ASN A 45 3.85 15.32 1.64
N MET A 46 3.10 16.41 1.42
CA MET A 46 3.07 17.15 0.15
C MET A 46 4.34 17.97 -0.09
N ASP A 47 5.28 17.95 0.86
CA ASP A 47 6.64 18.40 0.60
C ASP A 47 7.24 17.47 -0.45
N SER A 48 7.27 17.96 -1.69
CA SER A 48 8.00 17.34 -2.79
C SER A 48 9.43 17.07 -2.32
N SER A 49 9.72 15.82 -1.97
CA SER A 49 11.09 15.36 -1.76
C SER A 49 11.87 15.77 -3.02
N PRO A 50 12.96 16.56 -2.88
CA PRO A 50 13.66 17.09 -4.04
C PRO A 50 14.03 15.94 -4.96
N THR A 51 13.71 16.08 -6.25
CA THR A 51 14.11 15.14 -7.30
C THR A 51 15.61 14.94 -7.15
N ILE A 52 16.04 13.72 -6.80
CA ILE A 52 17.45 13.48 -6.55
C ILE A 52 18.14 13.39 -7.90
N ALA A 53 18.79 14.50 -8.29
CA ALA A 53 19.42 14.64 -9.58
C ALA A 53 20.43 13.50 -9.81
N GLY A 54 20.25 12.78 -10.91
CA GLY A 54 21.19 11.75 -11.38
C GLY A 54 20.75 10.30 -11.13
N PHE A 55 19.67 10.00 -10.41
CA PHE A 55 19.14 8.63 -10.39
C PHE A 55 18.23 8.37 -11.59
N LYS A 56 18.20 7.12 -12.06
CA LYS A 56 17.31 6.65 -13.14
C LYS A 56 15.83 6.75 -12.74
N TYR A 57 15.55 6.49 -11.47
CA TYR A 57 14.20 6.51 -10.90
C TYR A 57 14.09 7.55 -9.80
N ASP A 58 12.96 8.26 -9.77
CA ASP A 58 12.63 9.26 -8.76
C ASP A 58 11.70 8.69 -7.67
N CYS A 59 10.88 7.69 -8.04
CA CYS A 59 9.87 7.10 -7.16
C CYS A 59 9.77 5.58 -7.34
N LEU A 60 9.40 4.89 -6.27
CA LEU A 60 9.13 3.46 -6.22
C LEU A 60 7.71 3.24 -5.66
N LEU A 61 6.84 2.61 -6.45
CA LEU A 61 5.51 2.17 -6.03
C LEU A 61 5.57 0.69 -5.65
N PHE A 62 5.06 0.35 -4.47
CA PHE A 62 5.00 -1.03 -3.99
C PHE A 62 3.55 -1.42 -3.78
N ASP A 63 3.10 -2.47 -4.46
CA ASP A 63 1.98 -3.22 -3.94
C ASP A 63 2.32 -3.84 -2.58
N MET A 64 1.29 -4.14 -1.79
CA MET A 64 1.43 -4.62 -0.42
C MET A 64 1.24 -6.13 -0.30
N ASP A 65 0.06 -6.62 -0.68
CA ASP A 65 -0.38 -7.98 -0.42
C ASP A 65 0.31 -8.97 -1.36
N ASP A 66 0.89 -10.03 -0.80
CA ASP A 66 1.70 -11.01 -1.57
C ASP A 66 2.97 -10.43 -2.26
N THR A 67 3.21 -9.12 -2.13
CA THR A 67 4.41 -8.39 -2.61
C THR A 67 5.40 -8.07 -1.49
N LEU A 68 5.01 -7.32 -0.45
CA LEU A 68 5.90 -6.98 0.68
C LEU A 68 6.14 -8.18 1.59
N TYR A 69 5.20 -9.11 1.63
CA TYR A 69 5.30 -10.40 2.30
C TYR A 69 4.89 -11.50 1.31
N PRO A 70 5.40 -12.75 1.45
CA PRO A 70 5.11 -13.78 0.47
C PRO A 70 3.68 -14.33 0.60
N MET A 71 3.12 -14.76 -0.53
CA MET A 71 1.80 -15.43 -0.59
C MET A 71 1.63 -16.58 0.40
N SER A 72 2.72 -17.25 0.77
CA SER A 72 2.72 -18.37 1.72
C SER A 72 2.25 -18.00 3.14
N VAL A 73 2.22 -16.71 3.52
CA VAL A 73 1.61 -16.26 4.79
C VAL A 73 0.11 -16.57 4.81
N GLY A 74 -0.55 -16.55 3.65
CA GLY A 74 -1.92 -16.98 3.46
C GLY A 74 -2.98 -15.98 3.95
N LEU A 75 -2.66 -14.69 3.98
CA LEU A 75 -3.64 -13.62 4.22
C LEU A 75 -4.67 -13.58 3.09
N ASN A 76 -4.24 -13.71 1.84
CA ASN A 76 -5.13 -13.73 0.68
C ASN A 76 -6.22 -14.83 0.75
N LEU A 77 -5.86 -16.02 1.27
CA LEU A 77 -6.75 -17.15 1.42
C LEU A 77 -7.76 -16.91 2.54
N ALA A 78 -7.33 -16.29 3.64
CA ALA A 78 -8.23 -15.87 4.71
C ALA A 78 -9.17 -14.75 4.24
N CYS A 79 -8.66 -13.77 3.49
CA CYS A 79 -9.44 -12.70 2.88
C CYS A 79 -10.53 -13.28 1.96
N ARG A 80 -10.17 -14.18 1.05
CA ARG A 80 -11.13 -14.88 0.17
C ARG A 80 -12.25 -15.54 0.96
N LYS A 81 -11.92 -16.30 2.02
CA LYS A 81 -12.94 -16.94 2.88
C LYS A 81 -13.84 -15.91 3.55
N ASN A 82 -13.29 -14.79 4.00
CA ASN A 82 -14.08 -13.73 4.62
C ASN A 82 -15.03 -13.06 3.62
N ILE A 83 -14.60 -12.87 2.37
CA ILE A 83 -15.44 -12.36 1.27
C ILE A 83 -16.59 -13.33 0.98
N GLU A 84 -16.28 -14.61 0.80
CA GLU A 84 -17.28 -15.65 0.54
C GLU A 84 -18.31 -15.69 1.69
N GLU A 85 -17.85 -15.69 2.94
CA GLU A 85 -18.73 -15.66 4.11
C GLU A 85 -19.60 -14.39 4.17
N TYR A 86 -19.05 -13.24 3.76
CA TYR A 86 -19.82 -11.99 3.68
C TYR A 86 -20.96 -12.10 2.66
N MET A 87 -20.66 -12.62 1.47
CA MET A 87 -21.64 -12.81 0.40
C MET A 87 -22.77 -13.76 0.84
N LEU A 88 -22.45 -14.82 1.58
CA LEU A 88 -23.46 -15.74 2.12
C LEU A 88 -24.34 -15.08 3.20
N LYS A 89 -23.71 -14.44 4.19
CA LYS A 89 -24.41 -13.97 5.40
C LYS A 89 -25.11 -12.63 5.22
N HIS A 90 -24.50 -11.72 4.48
CA HIS A 90 -24.95 -10.33 4.36
C HIS A 90 -25.62 -10.04 3.02
N LEU A 91 -25.22 -10.72 1.95
CA LEU A 91 -25.84 -10.58 0.62
C LEU A 91 -26.81 -11.71 0.28
N HIS A 92 -26.94 -12.71 1.16
CA HIS A 92 -27.85 -13.84 1.03
C HIS A 92 -27.72 -14.59 -0.30
N MET A 93 -26.48 -14.69 -0.79
CA MET A 93 -26.17 -15.44 -2.00
C MET A 93 -26.18 -16.95 -1.73
N GLU A 94 -26.43 -17.72 -2.79
CA GLU A 94 -26.46 -19.18 -2.72
C GLU A 94 -25.04 -19.75 -2.59
N GLU A 95 -24.86 -20.72 -1.68
CA GLU A 95 -23.53 -21.24 -1.29
C GLU A 95 -22.75 -21.89 -2.44
N SER A 96 -23.44 -22.63 -3.30
CA SER A 96 -22.81 -23.29 -4.45
C SER A 96 -22.34 -22.30 -5.54
N GLU A 97 -22.93 -21.10 -5.61
CA GLU A 97 -22.61 -20.08 -6.61
C GLU A 97 -21.48 -19.13 -6.16
N VAL A 98 -21.34 -18.87 -4.86
CA VAL A 98 -20.42 -17.85 -4.32
C VAL A 98 -18.97 -17.99 -4.82
N PRO A 99 -18.32 -19.17 -4.80
CA PRO A 99 -16.93 -19.30 -5.25
C PRO A 99 -16.74 -18.91 -6.72
N LYS A 100 -17.72 -19.26 -7.57
CA LYS A 100 -17.70 -18.92 -8.99
C LYS A 100 -17.89 -17.43 -9.20
N ILE A 101 -18.86 -16.83 -8.49
CA ILE A 101 -19.11 -15.39 -8.55
C ILE A 101 -17.86 -14.62 -8.10
N CYS A 102 -17.22 -14.99 -6.99
CA CYS A 102 -15.97 -14.38 -6.54
C CYS A 102 -14.89 -14.35 -7.63
N LEU A 103 -14.68 -15.49 -8.30
CA LEU A 103 -13.70 -15.62 -9.37
C LEU A 103 -14.04 -14.76 -10.59
N ASP A 104 -15.29 -14.79 -11.04
CA ASP A 104 -15.76 -14.00 -12.18
C ASP A 104 -15.65 -12.49 -11.88
N LEU A 105 -16.06 -12.05 -10.69
CA LEU A 105 -15.94 -10.64 -10.27
C LEU A 105 -14.49 -10.19 -10.16
N TYR A 106 -13.61 -11.01 -9.57
CA TYR A 106 -12.18 -10.71 -9.52
C TYR A 106 -11.56 -10.62 -10.92
N ARG A 107 -11.93 -11.56 -11.81
CA ARG A 107 -11.48 -11.55 -13.21
C ARG A 107 -11.95 -10.28 -13.93
N ASP A 108 -13.20 -9.87 -13.76
CA ASP A 108 -13.76 -8.82 -14.60
C ASP A 108 -13.54 -7.40 -14.02
N TYR A 109 -13.43 -7.28 -12.69
CA TYR A 109 -13.38 -5.98 -11.99
C TYR A 109 -12.15 -5.77 -11.12
N GLY A 110 -11.25 -6.76 -11.01
CA GLY A 110 -10.03 -6.67 -10.21
C GLY A 110 -10.21 -6.97 -8.72
N THR A 111 -11.37 -6.67 -8.15
CA THR A 111 -11.75 -7.08 -6.80
C THR A 111 -13.20 -7.57 -6.77
N THR A 112 -13.52 -8.47 -5.83
CA THR A 112 -14.91 -8.92 -5.64
C THR A 112 -15.81 -7.76 -5.23
N MET A 113 -15.33 -6.85 -4.38
CA MET A 113 -16.08 -5.66 -3.95
C MET A 113 -16.45 -4.75 -5.12
N ALA A 114 -15.49 -4.42 -5.99
CA ALA A 114 -15.76 -3.58 -7.16
C ALA A 114 -16.81 -4.22 -8.08
N GLY A 115 -16.72 -5.54 -8.28
CA GLY A 115 -17.72 -6.30 -9.00
C GLY A 115 -19.10 -6.23 -8.36
N LEU A 116 -19.22 -6.50 -7.06
CA LEU A 116 -20.49 -6.43 -6.33
C LEU A 116 -21.13 -5.03 -6.46
N LYS A 117 -20.34 -3.96 -6.29
CA LYS A 117 -20.81 -2.58 -6.46
C LYS A 117 -21.28 -2.30 -7.89
N ALA A 118 -20.55 -2.76 -8.90
CA ALA A 118 -20.94 -2.61 -10.30
C ALA A 118 -22.27 -3.33 -10.62
N PHE A 119 -22.51 -4.49 -10.00
CA PHE A 119 -23.77 -5.23 -10.12
C PHE A 119 -24.93 -4.60 -9.33
N GLY A 120 -24.68 -3.57 -8.52
CA GLY A 120 -25.70 -2.81 -7.80
C GLY A 120 -25.96 -3.30 -6.37
N TYR A 121 -25.07 -4.11 -5.80
CA TYR A 121 -25.16 -4.44 -4.37
C TYR A 121 -24.78 -3.21 -3.53
N GLU A 122 -25.68 -2.83 -2.63
CA GLU A 122 -25.48 -1.73 -1.70
C GLU A 122 -25.09 -2.28 -0.33
N PHE A 123 -23.95 -1.83 0.17
CA PHE A 123 -23.44 -2.07 1.51
C PHE A 123 -22.45 -0.97 1.87
N ASP A 124 -22.23 -0.73 3.14
CA ASP A 124 -21.23 0.23 3.58
C ASP A 124 -19.81 -0.30 3.29
N ASN A 125 -18.94 0.56 2.76
CA ASN A 125 -17.59 0.15 2.36
C ASN A 125 -16.71 -0.16 3.57
N ASP A 126 -16.86 0.60 4.66
CA ASP A 126 -16.06 0.46 5.86
C ASP A 126 -16.52 -0.79 6.64
N GLU A 127 -17.83 -1.06 6.69
CA GLU A 127 -18.36 -2.32 7.25
C GLU A 127 -17.86 -3.54 6.48
N TYR A 128 -17.83 -3.47 5.14
CA TYR A 128 -17.29 -4.55 4.31
C TYR A 128 -15.81 -4.78 4.60
N HIS A 129 -14.98 -3.74 4.63
CA HIS A 129 -13.55 -3.88 4.93
C HIS A 129 -13.29 -4.33 6.37
N ALA A 130 -14.02 -3.82 7.35
CA ALA A 130 -13.95 -4.28 8.73
C ALA A 130 -14.28 -5.77 8.84
N TYR A 131 -15.24 -6.26 8.05
CA TYR A 131 -15.57 -7.68 8.00
C TYR A 131 -14.51 -8.52 7.27
N VAL A 132 -14.03 -8.06 6.11
CA VAL A 132 -13.13 -8.83 5.26
C VAL A 132 -11.69 -8.78 5.75
N HIS A 133 -11.17 -7.59 6.04
CA HIS A 133 -9.79 -7.38 6.48
C HIS A 133 -9.64 -7.34 8.01
N GLY A 134 -10.65 -6.87 8.75
CA GLY A 134 -10.56 -6.81 10.23
C GLY A 134 -10.48 -8.17 10.92
N ARG A 135 -10.78 -9.27 10.21
CA ARG A 135 -10.73 -10.66 10.70
C ARG A 135 -9.54 -11.46 10.16
N LEU A 136 -8.56 -10.80 9.54
CA LEU A 136 -7.38 -11.49 9.02
C LEU A 136 -6.43 -11.95 10.14
N PRO A 137 -5.70 -13.07 9.93
CA PRO A 137 -4.78 -13.63 10.91
C PRO A 137 -3.43 -12.86 10.93
N TYR A 138 -3.45 -11.60 11.33
CA TYR A 138 -2.29 -10.71 11.33
C TYR A 138 -1.13 -11.21 12.23
N GLU A 139 -1.40 -12.08 13.19
CA GLU A 139 -0.37 -12.72 14.02
C GLU A 139 0.62 -13.59 13.23
N LYS A 140 0.27 -13.97 12.00
CA LYS A 140 1.16 -14.69 11.07
C LYS A 140 2.25 -13.79 10.49
N LEU A 141 1.98 -12.49 10.35
CA LEU A 141 2.98 -11.52 9.93
C LEU A 141 4.02 -11.35 11.05
N LYS A 142 5.28 -11.24 10.64
CA LYS A 142 6.42 -11.05 11.54
C LYS A 142 7.22 -9.82 11.09
N PRO A 143 7.89 -9.14 12.03
CA PRO A 143 8.84 -8.10 11.66
C PRO A 143 9.89 -8.61 10.67
N ASP A 144 10.17 -7.80 9.65
CA ASP A 144 11.17 -8.12 8.63
C ASP A 144 12.30 -7.08 8.64
N PRO A 145 13.31 -7.26 9.51
CA PRO A 145 14.41 -6.31 9.62
C PRO A 145 15.29 -6.26 8.36
N VAL A 146 15.26 -7.31 7.52
CA VAL A 146 16.05 -7.35 6.27
C VAL A 146 15.37 -6.46 5.24
N LEU A 147 14.06 -6.66 5.01
CA LEU A 147 13.29 -5.80 4.12
C LEU A 147 13.27 -4.35 4.59
N ARG A 148 13.11 -4.11 5.91
CA ARG A 148 13.21 -2.78 6.50
C ARG A 148 14.53 -2.10 6.13
N SER A 149 15.65 -2.77 6.37
CA SER A 149 16.98 -2.22 6.07
C SER A 149 17.17 -1.95 4.57
N LEU A 150 16.61 -2.82 3.72
CA LEU A 150 16.64 -2.65 2.28
C LEU A 150 15.86 -1.40 1.84
N LEU A 151 14.61 -1.22 2.30
CA LEU A 151 13.78 -0.06 1.99
C LEU A 151 14.39 1.25 2.48
N PHE A 152 14.97 1.27 3.69
CA PHE A 152 15.69 2.45 4.22
C PHE A 152 16.92 2.83 3.41
N SER A 153 17.57 1.85 2.78
CA SER A 153 18.76 2.12 1.97
C SER A 153 18.44 2.74 0.61
N MET A 154 17.18 2.70 0.15
CA MET A 154 16.78 3.23 -1.15
C MET A 154 16.61 4.76 -1.07
N PRO A 155 17.33 5.54 -1.91
CA PRO A 155 17.27 6.99 -1.88
C PRO A 155 15.96 7.56 -2.45
N GLN A 156 15.23 6.81 -3.27
CA GLN A 156 14.00 7.26 -3.92
C GLN A 156 12.85 7.39 -2.92
N ARG A 157 11.87 8.23 -3.28
CA ARG A 157 10.57 8.26 -2.62
C ARG A 157 9.88 6.91 -2.76
N LYS A 158 9.28 6.40 -1.69
CA LYS A 158 8.61 5.09 -1.64
C LYS A 158 7.15 5.26 -1.28
N ILE A 159 6.24 4.68 -2.06
CA ILE A 159 4.79 4.79 -1.85
C ILE A 159 4.17 3.40 -1.89
N VAL A 160 3.32 3.09 -0.93
CA VAL A 160 2.46 1.89 -1.01
C VAL A 160 1.30 2.17 -1.96
N PHE A 161 1.04 1.27 -2.89
CA PHE A 161 -0.10 1.34 -3.81
C PHE A 161 -0.87 0.01 -3.85
N THR A 162 -1.95 -0.05 -3.05
CA THR A 162 -2.75 -1.26 -2.83
C THR A 162 -4.24 -1.05 -3.14
N ASN A 163 -4.94 -2.14 -3.45
CA ASN A 163 -6.40 -2.17 -3.53
C ASN A 163 -7.08 -2.30 -2.15
N ALA A 164 -6.32 -2.55 -1.09
CA ALA A 164 -6.84 -2.71 0.26
C ALA A 164 -7.22 -1.38 0.92
N ASP A 165 -7.91 -1.45 2.05
CA ASP A 165 -8.28 -0.30 2.87
C ASP A 165 -7.15 0.14 3.81
N GLN A 166 -7.26 1.35 4.32
CA GLN A 166 -6.25 1.99 5.15
C GLN A 166 -6.03 1.24 6.48
N ALA A 167 -7.06 0.66 7.08
CA ALA A 167 -6.90 -0.10 8.32
C ALA A 167 -6.10 -1.40 8.08
N HIS A 168 -6.31 -2.06 6.94
CA HIS A 168 -5.48 -3.20 6.53
C HIS A 168 -4.02 -2.80 6.36
N VAL A 169 -3.75 -1.71 5.63
CA VAL A 169 -2.37 -1.22 5.39
C VAL A 169 -1.64 -0.98 6.71
N HIS A 170 -2.28 -0.29 7.66
CA HIS A 170 -1.68 -0.05 8.97
C HIS A 170 -1.37 -1.33 9.74
N GLN A 171 -2.27 -2.32 9.72
CA GLN A 171 -2.00 -3.61 10.36
C GLN A 171 -0.80 -4.31 9.74
N VAL A 172 -0.72 -4.37 8.40
CA VAL A 172 0.40 -5.04 7.72
C VAL A 172 1.72 -4.33 8.02
N LEU A 173 1.81 -3.02 7.76
CA LEU A 173 3.05 -2.27 7.93
C LEU A 173 3.55 -2.31 9.38
N ASN A 174 2.67 -2.12 10.37
CA ASN A 174 3.05 -2.17 11.78
C ASN A 174 3.53 -3.57 12.21
N ARG A 175 2.86 -4.64 11.76
CA ARG A 175 3.25 -6.02 12.11
C ARG A 175 4.59 -6.43 11.51
N MET A 176 4.90 -5.88 10.33
CA MET A 176 6.16 -6.11 9.64
C MET A 176 7.28 -5.15 10.07
N GLY A 177 6.96 -4.11 10.85
CA GLY A 177 7.92 -3.09 11.27
C GLY A 177 8.39 -2.24 10.09
N LEU A 178 7.46 -1.81 9.24
CA LEU A 178 7.70 -1.05 7.99
C LEU A 178 6.96 0.30 7.96
N GLU A 179 6.32 0.70 9.06
CA GLU A 179 5.45 1.88 9.15
C GLU A 179 6.11 3.22 8.78
N ASP A 180 7.43 3.32 8.91
CA ASP A 180 8.24 4.52 8.63
C ASP A 180 9.14 4.35 7.39
N CYS A 181 8.92 3.30 6.59
CA CYS A 181 9.67 3.06 5.35
C CYS A 181 9.10 3.75 4.11
N PHE A 182 7.87 4.28 4.19
CA PHE A 182 7.13 4.81 3.06
C PHE A 182 6.73 6.28 3.28
N ASP A 183 6.85 7.08 2.23
CA ASP A 183 6.52 8.52 2.20
C ASP A 183 5.03 8.78 1.92
N GLY A 184 4.27 7.74 1.54
CA GLY A 184 2.85 7.85 1.26
C GLY A 184 2.17 6.51 1.02
N ILE A 185 0.84 6.52 1.11
CA ILE A 185 -0.03 5.36 0.89
C ILE A 185 -1.14 5.78 -0.08
N ILE A 186 -1.32 5.01 -1.14
CA ILE A 186 -2.47 5.04 -2.05
C ILE A 186 -3.23 3.74 -1.86
N CYS A 187 -4.38 3.83 -1.21
CA CYS A 187 -5.24 2.71 -0.88
C CYS A 187 -6.66 2.94 -1.41
N PHE A 188 -7.60 2.06 -1.04
CA PHE A 188 -9.00 2.16 -1.43
C PHE A 188 -9.57 3.57 -1.19
N GLU A 189 -9.36 4.11 0.01
CA GLU A 189 -9.83 5.42 0.45
C GLU A 189 -9.23 6.54 -0.42
N THR A 190 -7.94 6.50 -0.71
CA THR A 190 -7.27 7.50 -1.55
C THR A 190 -7.86 7.54 -2.97
N LEU A 191 -8.21 6.37 -3.52
CA LEU A 191 -8.78 6.24 -4.87
C LEU A 191 -10.30 6.47 -4.91
N ASN A 192 -11.00 6.20 -3.83
CA ASN A 192 -12.46 6.19 -3.75
C ASN A 192 -12.97 7.08 -2.60
N PRO A 193 -12.62 8.38 -2.58
CA PRO A 193 -13.05 9.26 -1.50
C PRO A 193 -14.58 9.39 -1.48
N PRO A 194 -15.20 9.52 -0.30
CA PRO A 194 -16.66 9.46 -0.12
C PRO A 194 -17.46 10.49 -0.94
N ASN A 195 -16.80 11.51 -1.50
CA ASN A 195 -17.42 12.59 -2.29
C ASN A 195 -17.16 12.52 -3.80
N TYR A 196 -16.47 11.50 -4.33
CA TYR A 196 -16.27 11.32 -5.77
C TYR A 196 -17.46 10.59 -6.42
N THR A 197 -18.61 11.25 -6.49
CA THR A 197 -19.69 10.84 -7.40
C THR A 197 -19.36 11.33 -8.80
N SER A 198 -19.03 10.38 -9.70
CA SER A 198 -18.97 10.52 -11.17
C SER A 198 -18.15 11.69 -11.74
N VAL A 199 -17.04 11.36 -12.41
CA VAL A 199 -16.43 12.25 -13.40
C VAL A 199 -17.49 12.64 -14.43
N PRO A 200 -17.73 13.94 -14.71
CA PRO A 200 -18.59 14.33 -15.81
C PRO A 200 -17.90 13.90 -17.11
N THR A 201 -18.52 12.98 -17.85
CA THR A 201 -18.10 12.68 -19.21
C THR A 201 -18.52 13.83 -20.12
N ASP A 202 -17.78 14.93 -20.12
CA ASP A 202 -17.88 15.96 -21.15
C ASP A 202 -17.09 15.50 -22.37
N ASN A 203 -17.76 14.77 -23.27
CA ASN A 203 -17.35 14.64 -24.66
C ASN A 203 -18.47 15.18 -25.56
N HIS A 204 -18.60 16.51 -25.58
CA HIS A 204 -19.26 17.22 -26.66
C HIS A 204 -18.40 17.14 -27.93
N VAL A 205 -18.58 16.09 -28.73
CA VAL A 205 -18.30 16.16 -30.17
C VAL A 205 -19.61 16.51 -30.86
N GLY A 206 -19.66 17.73 -31.40
CA GLY A 206 -20.77 18.19 -32.21
C GLY A 206 -20.90 17.35 -33.48
N SER A 207 -22.08 16.79 -33.71
CA SER A 207 -22.53 16.40 -35.04
C SER A 207 -24.06 16.33 -35.04
N SER A 208 -24.66 17.32 -35.69
CA SER A 208 -26.06 17.45 -36.06
C SER A 208 -26.62 16.18 -36.72
N PHE A 209 -27.69 15.57 -36.20
CA PHE A 209 -28.67 14.82 -37.00
C PHE A 209 -30.04 14.73 -36.29
N SER A 210 -31.02 15.39 -36.92
CA SER A 210 -32.45 15.08 -37.11
C SER A 210 -33.41 14.69 -35.95
N LYS A 211 -34.62 15.26 -36.08
CA LYS A 211 -35.82 15.23 -35.22
C LYS A 211 -36.58 13.89 -35.17
N ASP A 212 -37.40 13.80 -34.10
CA ASP A 212 -38.58 12.94 -33.83
C ASP A 212 -38.25 11.49 -33.37
N CYS A 213 -38.71 10.96 -32.21
CA CYS A 213 -40.09 10.88 -31.73
C CYS A 213 -40.19 10.37 -30.26
N ASN A 214 -41.12 10.93 -29.47
CA ASN A 214 -41.90 10.42 -28.32
C ASN A 214 -41.32 9.50 -27.20
N LYS A 215 -41.28 10.10 -26.00
CA LYS A 215 -41.61 9.60 -24.64
C LYS A 215 -41.63 8.08 -24.37
N VAL A 216 -40.71 7.63 -23.52
CA VAL A 216 -40.96 6.70 -22.40
C VAL A 216 -40.21 7.20 -21.15
N GLU A 217 -40.80 6.94 -20.00
CA GLU A 217 -40.68 7.64 -18.73
C GLU A 217 -39.36 7.46 -17.97
N SER A 218 -38.95 8.58 -17.36
CA SER A 218 -38.32 8.72 -16.04
C SER A 218 -37.82 7.46 -15.33
N GLY A 219 -36.57 7.08 -15.62
CA GLY A 219 -35.70 6.42 -14.66
C GLY A 219 -34.50 7.33 -14.43
N ARG A 220 -34.35 7.90 -13.23
CA ARG A 220 -33.09 8.53 -12.80
C ARG A 220 -31.99 7.46 -12.93
N PHE A 221 -31.15 7.55 -13.95
CA PHE A 221 -29.86 6.88 -13.95
C PHE A 221 -29.03 7.54 -12.85
N GLN A 222 -29.13 7.03 -11.62
CA GLN A 222 -28.10 7.30 -10.63
C GLN A 222 -26.80 6.75 -11.22
N SER A 223 -25.82 7.61 -11.46
CA SER A 223 -24.51 7.17 -11.91
C SER A 223 -23.99 6.17 -10.89
N LYS A 224 -23.89 4.89 -11.28
CA LYS A 224 -23.32 3.85 -10.42
C LYS A 224 -21.91 4.31 -10.03
N THR A 225 -21.66 4.48 -8.74
CA THR A 225 -20.32 4.81 -8.24
C THR A 225 -19.41 3.62 -8.51
N GLN A 226 -18.64 3.69 -9.59
CA GLN A 226 -17.67 2.67 -9.96
C GLN A 226 -16.50 2.74 -8.98
N ILE A 227 -16.19 1.62 -8.33
CA ILE A 227 -14.98 1.50 -7.52
C ILE A 227 -13.77 1.51 -8.45
N LEU A 228 -12.85 2.44 -8.22
CA LEU A 228 -11.58 2.55 -8.90
C LEU A 228 -10.54 1.70 -8.17
N CYS A 229 -10.03 0.67 -8.84
CA CYS A 229 -9.01 -0.23 -8.29
C CYS A 229 -8.20 -0.89 -9.41
N LYS A 230 -7.00 -1.38 -9.09
CA LYS A 230 -6.20 -2.22 -10.01
C LYS A 230 -7.00 -3.48 -10.40
N PRO A 231 -6.93 -3.99 -11.64
CA PRO A 231 -6.01 -3.63 -12.72
C PRO A 231 -6.53 -2.54 -13.69
N SER A 232 -7.53 -1.73 -13.35
CA SER A 232 -7.93 -0.65 -14.27
C SER A 232 -6.75 0.31 -14.52
N VAL A 233 -6.50 0.67 -15.78
CA VAL A 233 -5.43 1.62 -16.14
C VAL A 233 -5.74 2.98 -15.53
N GLU A 234 -7.01 3.36 -15.48
CA GLU A 234 -7.51 4.58 -14.85
C GLU A 234 -7.16 4.63 -13.35
N ALA A 235 -7.13 3.48 -12.65
CA ALA A 235 -6.69 3.41 -11.26
C ALA A 235 -5.18 3.68 -11.12
N ILE A 236 -4.37 3.17 -12.06
CA ILE A 236 -2.93 3.46 -12.11
C ILE A 236 -2.68 4.93 -12.43
N GLU A 237 -3.39 5.50 -13.40
CA GLU A 237 -3.30 6.91 -13.79
C GLU A 237 -3.71 7.84 -12.64
N ALA A 238 -4.77 7.50 -11.92
CA ALA A 238 -5.16 8.21 -10.71
C ALA A 238 -4.06 8.15 -9.64
N ALA A 239 -3.44 6.99 -9.42
CA ALA A 239 -2.32 6.87 -8.49
C ALA A 239 -1.11 7.74 -8.90
N ILE A 240 -0.78 7.78 -10.19
CA ILE A 240 0.28 8.65 -10.75
C ILE A 240 -0.03 10.13 -10.47
N GLN A 241 -1.27 10.55 -10.70
CA GLN A 241 -1.72 11.93 -10.47
C GLN A 241 -1.69 12.30 -8.98
N ILE A 242 -2.25 11.44 -8.12
CA ILE A 242 -2.28 11.62 -6.67
C ILE A 242 -0.87 11.71 -6.09
N ALA A 243 0.03 10.82 -6.54
CA ALA A 243 1.42 10.84 -6.10
C ALA A 243 2.25 11.98 -6.71
N ASN A 244 1.79 12.62 -7.79
CA ASN A 244 2.53 13.61 -8.57
C ASN A 244 3.91 13.11 -9.00
N ILE A 245 3.92 12.00 -9.74
CA ILE A 245 5.14 11.30 -10.20
C ILE A 245 5.24 11.26 -11.73
N ASP A 246 6.47 11.20 -12.28
CA ASP A 246 6.67 10.88 -13.70
C ASP A 246 6.66 9.34 -13.86
N PRO A 247 5.72 8.75 -14.60
CA PRO A 247 5.63 7.30 -14.73
C PRO A 247 6.89 6.69 -15.36
N ARG A 248 7.57 7.40 -16.26
CA ARG A 248 8.79 6.90 -16.93
C ARG A 248 9.99 6.80 -15.99
N LYS A 249 9.93 7.52 -14.87
CA LYS A 249 10.94 7.50 -13.80
C LYS A 249 10.44 6.80 -12.53
N THR A 250 9.40 5.99 -12.66
CA THR A 250 8.82 5.26 -11.54
C THR A 250 8.91 3.75 -11.79
N LEU A 251 9.37 3.01 -10.78
CA LEU A 251 9.26 1.54 -10.73
C LEU A 251 8.01 1.13 -9.97
N PHE A 252 7.32 0.09 -10.45
CA PHE A 252 6.14 -0.49 -9.83
C PHE A 252 6.36 -1.98 -9.54
N PHE A 253 6.43 -2.33 -8.26
CA PHE A 253 6.59 -3.69 -7.75
C PHE A 253 5.22 -4.29 -7.44
N GLU A 254 4.91 -5.45 -8.02
CA GLU A 254 3.56 -6.02 -8.02
C GLU A 254 3.61 -7.54 -8.26
N ASP A 255 2.75 -8.35 -7.64
CA ASP A 255 2.69 -9.81 -7.79
C ASP A 255 1.68 -10.30 -8.86
N SER A 256 0.70 -9.48 -9.21
CA SER A 256 -0.36 -9.72 -10.18
C SER A 256 0.05 -9.27 -11.58
N ALA A 257 0.18 -10.24 -12.49
CA ALA A 257 0.46 -10.02 -13.90
C ALA A 257 -0.51 -9.03 -14.59
N ARG A 258 -1.77 -8.98 -14.13
CA ARG A 258 -2.77 -8.04 -14.68
C ARG A 258 -2.50 -6.61 -14.25
N ASN A 259 -2.09 -6.41 -13.00
CA ASN A 259 -1.74 -5.10 -12.47
C ASN A 259 -0.43 -4.61 -13.11
N ILE A 260 0.54 -5.50 -13.32
CA ILE A 260 1.77 -5.22 -14.09
C ILE A 260 1.47 -4.75 -15.52
N ALA A 261 0.60 -5.47 -16.24
CA ALA A 261 0.23 -5.08 -17.61
C ALA A 261 -0.38 -3.67 -17.66
N SER A 262 -1.24 -3.33 -16.71
CA SER A 262 -1.85 -2.00 -16.62
C SER A 262 -0.85 -0.92 -16.18
N GLY A 263 0.07 -1.25 -15.27
CA GLY A 263 1.18 -0.39 -14.90
C GLY A 263 2.04 -0.02 -16.11
N LYS A 264 2.36 -1.02 -16.94
CA LYS A 264 3.12 -0.82 -18.17
C LYS A 264 2.37 0.03 -19.18
N ALA A 265 1.07 -0.19 -19.33
CA ALA A 265 0.21 0.60 -20.22
C ALA A 265 0.15 2.08 -19.79
N ALA A 266 0.19 2.36 -18.49
CA ALA A 266 0.28 3.72 -17.93
C ALA A 266 1.69 4.34 -18.01
N GLY A 267 2.67 3.63 -18.57
CA GLY A 267 4.03 4.12 -18.79
C GLY A 267 5.01 3.89 -17.63
N LEU A 268 4.61 3.13 -16.60
CA LEU A 268 5.50 2.75 -15.50
C LEU A 268 6.57 1.74 -15.96
N ASN A 269 7.70 1.74 -15.26
CA ASN A 269 8.63 0.61 -15.28
C ASN A 269 8.11 -0.42 -14.29
N THR A 270 8.11 -1.70 -14.64
CA THR A 270 7.35 -2.71 -13.89
C THR A 270 8.20 -3.91 -13.48
N VAL A 271 7.93 -4.39 -12.26
CA VAL A 271 8.67 -5.50 -11.65
C VAL A 271 7.67 -6.51 -11.10
N ILE A 272 7.59 -7.69 -11.72
CA ILE A 272 6.78 -8.79 -11.19
C ILE A 272 7.50 -9.41 -9.98
N VAL A 273 6.81 -9.55 -8.84
CA VAL A 273 7.35 -10.10 -7.59
C VAL A 273 6.71 -11.46 -7.29
N GLY A 274 7.47 -12.37 -6.68
CA GLY A 274 7.01 -13.72 -6.35
C GLY A 274 7.25 -14.76 -7.45
N SER A 275 7.86 -14.37 -8.57
CA SER A 275 8.14 -15.22 -9.73
C SER A 275 9.50 -14.88 -10.33
N SER A 276 10.23 -15.89 -10.81
CA SER A 276 11.43 -15.68 -11.65
C SER A 276 11.08 -15.47 -13.13
N ASP A 277 9.86 -15.79 -13.54
CA ASP A 277 9.40 -15.68 -14.92
C ASP A 277 8.79 -14.31 -15.18
N LEU A 278 9.17 -13.71 -16.31
CA LEU A 278 8.54 -12.49 -16.82
C LEU A 278 7.11 -12.78 -17.27
N VAL A 279 6.23 -11.82 -17.04
CA VAL A 279 4.85 -11.80 -17.53
C VAL A 279 4.67 -10.67 -18.54
N PRO A 280 3.64 -10.72 -19.41
CA PRO A 280 3.37 -9.64 -20.35
C PRO A 280 3.30 -8.28 -19.65
N GLY A 281 4.17 -7.36 -20.06
CA GLY A 281 4.28 -6.02 -19.49
C GLY A 281 5.28 -5.86 -18.36
N ALA A 282 5.88 -6.93 -17.81
CA ALA A 282 6.97 -6.84 -16.84
C ALA A 282 8.30 -6.48 -17.50
N ASP A 283 9.02 -5.49 -16.97
CA ASP A 283 10.40 -5.19 -17.37
C ASP A 283 11.41 -6.08 -16.63
N HIS A 284 11.11 -6.41 -15.38
CA HIS A 284 11.95 -7.24 -14.51
C HIS A 284 11.10 -8.23 -13.71
N ALA A 285 11.73 -9.31 -13.22
CA ALA A 285 11.10 -10.32 -12.37
C ALA A 285 11.96 -10.60 -11.13
N LEU A 286 11.32 -10.70 -9.98
CA LEU A 286 11.93 -11.03 -8.69
C LEU A 286 11.18 -12.22 -8.07
N ASN A 287 11.90 -13.29 -7.73
CA ASN A 287 11.33 -14.37 -6.93
C ASN A 287 10.91 -13.91 -5.52
N SER A 288 11.56 -12.89 -4.97
CA SER A 288 11.26 -12.25 -3.70
C SER A 288 11.66 -10.78 -3.74
N ILE A 289 10.89 -9.93 -3.05
CA ILE A 289 11.20 -8.51 -2.87
C ILE A 289 12.59 -8.28 -2.22
N HIS A 290 13.14 -9.28 -1.55
CA HIS A 290 14.47 -9.22 -0.96
C HIS A 290 15.60 -9.21 -2.00
N ASN A 291 15.32 -9.60 -3.24
CA ASN A 291 16.30 -9.68 -4.33
C ASN A 291 16.42 -8.38 -5.15
N ILE A 292 15.75 -7.29 -4.75
CA ILE A 292 15.79 -6.01 -5.48
C ILE A 292 17.23 -5.54 -5.74
N LYS A 293 18.12 -5.62 -4.74
CA LYS A 293 19.48 -5.11 -4.87
C LYS A 293 20.32 -5.84 -5.93
N GLU A 294 20.09 -7.13 -6.09
CA GLU A 294 20.79 -7.93 -7.10
C GLU A 294 20.23 -7.68 -8.50
N ALA A 295 18.91 -7.57 -8.61
CA ALA A 295 18.22 -7.46 -9.89
C ALA A 295 18.16 -6.03 -10.45
N LEU A 296 18.17 -5.03 -9.56
CA LEU A 296 17.98 -3.61 -9.88
C LEU A 296 19.00 -2.74 -9.11
N PRO A 297 20.31 -2.95 -9.33
CA PRO A 297 21.35 -2.17 -8.66
C PRO A 297 21.24 -0.66 -8.97
N GLU A 298 20.65 -0.28 -10.11
CA GLU A 298 20.45 1.11 -10.51
C GLU A 298 19.58 1.94 -9.55
N ILE A 299 18.85 1.31 -8.63
CA ILE A 299 18.14 2.00 -7.55
C ILE A 299 19.14 2.71 -6.62
N TRP A 300 20.37 2.20 -6.50
CA TRP A 300 21.42 2.77 -5.65
C TRP A 300 22.52 3.49 -6.44
N GLU A 301 22.49 3.48 -7.77
CA GLU A 301 23.54 4.04 -8.62
C GLU A 301 23.10 5.33 -9.32
N ILE A 302 24.02 6.27 -9.45
CA ILE A 302 23.82 7.52 -10.18
C ILE A 302 24.16 7.29 -11.66
N GLU A 303 23.28 7.72 -12.57
CA GLU A 303 23.51 7.74 -14.01
C GLU A 303 24.79 8.53 -14.33
N GLY A 304 25.80 7.82 -14.84
CA GLY A 304 27.09 8.39 -15.25
C GLY A 304 28.32 7.82 -14.53
N ASP A 305 28.18 7.23 -13.34
CA ASP A 305 29.31 6.65 -12.60
C ASP A 305 29.85 5.35 -13.22
N GLN A 306 29.02 4.64 -14.00
CA GLN A 306 29.42 3.39 -14.66
C GLN A 306 30.50 3.58 -15.75
N GLN A 307 30.75 4.81 -16.24
CA GLN A 307 31.78 5.06 -17.26
C GLN A 307 33.21 5.14 -16.70
N GLN A 308 33.42 5.22 -15.37
CA GLN A 308 34.77 5.33 -14.81
C GLN A 308 35.42 4.00 -14.40
N MET A 309 34.67 2.89 -14.31
CA MET A 309 35.25 1.61 -13.85
C MET A 309 35.69 0.64 -14.96
N ILE A 310 35.49 0.97 -16.24
CA ILE A 310 35.97 0.17 -17.39
C ILE A 310 37.19 0.82 -18.06
N GLN A 311 38.20 1.23 -17.27
CA GLN A 311 39.56 1.43 -17.78
C GLN A 311 40.58 1.07 -16.68
N SER A 312 40.77 -0.24 -16.45
CA SER A 312 42.02 -0.71 -15.84
C SER A 312 43.06 -0.90 -16.96
N PRO A 313 44.23 -0.24 -16.94
CA PRO A 313 45.28 -0.52 -17.89
C PRO A 313 45.90 -1.88 -17.55
N ALA A 314 45.84 -2.81 -18.49
CA ALA A 314 46.59 -4.05 -18.42
C ALA A 314 48.09 -3.72 -18.35
N VAL A 315 48.73 -4.05 -17.23
CA VAL A 315 50.18 -4.03 -17.12
C VAL A 315 50.72 -5.27 -17.82
N GLU A 316 51.09 -5.14 -19.08
CA GLU A 316 51.89 -6.15 -19.79
C GLU A 316 53.25 -6.27 -19.09
N THR A 317 53.46 -7.38 -18.41
CA THR A 317 54.79 -7.75 -17.90
C THR A 317 55.52 -8.52 -18.99
N MET A 318 56.44 -7.87 -19.69
CA MET A 318 57.45 -8.55 -20.50
C MET A 318 58.39 -9.33 -19.58
N VAL A 319 58.43 -10.66 -19.76
CA VAL A 319 59.52 -11.49 -19.22
C VAL A 319 60.61 -11.56 -20.29
N LEU A 320 61.75 -10.92 -20.02
CA LEU A 320 63.00 -11.10 -20.75
C LEU A 320 63.94 -11.98 -19.91
N ALA A 321 64.16 -13.22 -20.35
CA ALA A 321 65.41 -14.00 -20.36
C ALA A 321 65.10 -15.50 -20.48
#